data_AF-A0A800M597-F1
#
_entry.id   AF-A0A800M597-F1
#
_cell.length_a   1.000
_cell.length_b   1.000
_cell.length_c   1.000
_cell.angle_alpha   90.00
_cell.angle_beta   90.00
_cell.angle_gamma   90.00
#
_symmetry.space_group_name_H-M   'P 1'
#
loop_
_entity.id
_entity.type
_entity.pdbx_description
1 polymer ?
#
loop_
_entity_poly.entity_id
_entity_poly.type
_entity_poly.pdbx_seq_one_letter_code
_entity_poly.pdbx_strand_id
1 'polypeptide(L)'
;MQPDSTATSGDLLSPVVDAVHGVLPFSRAVIEHLVLTALVVLVLWAVRLAVLKGVDRRVEDVRVRYQWRKTTQYVAVVLGAILMLNVWLAELGSLATFFGLLGAGLAIALKDPLLNIAAWVFILWRRPVAPGDRVSIRGLTGDVIDQRLFAFTLLEVGTRTGAGQSTGRIIHVPNGWVFGDAVTNHTGAFAYVWHEIPVVVTFESDWRAAKALLLEIAAEKVGQLS
;
A
#
# COMPACT_ATOMS: atom_id res chain seq x y z
N MET A 1 26.85 -28.38 -44.58
CA MET A 1 25.59 -27.96 -45.20
C MET A 1 24.50 -28.78 -44.53
N GLN A 2 23.93 -28.23 -43.47
CA GLN A 2 23.02 -28.93 -42.55
C GLN A 2 21.69 -28.17 -42.60
N PRO A 3 20.55 -28.84 -42.80
CA PRO A 3 19.29 -28.15 -43.02
C PRO A 3 18.77 -27.57 -41.69
N ASP A 4 18.43 -26.28 -41.71
CA ASP A 4 17.70 -25.59 -40.65
C ASP A 4 16.38 -26.31 -40.35
N SER A 5 16.23 -26.77 -39.11
CA SER A 5 15.03 -27.49 -38.61
C SER A 5 14.23 -26.69 -37.60
N THR A 6 14.35 -25.35 -37.62
CA THR A 6 13.53 -24.45 -36.80
C THR A 6 12.56 -23.63 -37.64
N ALA A 7 11.92 -24.27 -38.63
CA ALA A 7 10.68 -23.78 -39.23
C ALA A 7 9.55 -23.97 -38.20
N THR A 8 9.62 -23.14 -37.16
CA THR A 8 8.63 -23.07 -36.09
C THR A 8 7.35 -22.48 -36.69
N SER A 9 6.20 -23.00 -36.28
CA SER A 9 4.86 -22.76 -36.85
C SER A 9 4.40 -21.30 -37.02
N GLY A 10 5.21 -20.32 -36.62
CA GLY A 10 5.00 -18.88 -36.85
C GLY A 10 5.24 -18.42 -38.29
N ASP A 11 5.89 -19.23 -39.14
CA ASP A 11 6.25 -18.82 -40.50
C ASP A 11 5.11 -18.98 -41.53
N LEU A 12 4.06 -19.74 -41.20
CA LEU A 12 2.92 -19.95 -42.11
C LEU A 12 1.89 -18.81 -42.09
N LEU A 13 1.87 -18.01 -41.02
CA LEU A 13 0.93 -16.89 -40.83
C LEU A 13 1.59 -15.52 -41.05
N SER A 14 2.93 -15.48 -41.16
CA SER A 14 3.70 -14.25 -41.41
C SER A 14 3.21 -13.40 -42.59
N PRO A 15 2.90 -13.95 -43.79
CA PRO A 15 2.44 -13.12 -44.91
C PRO A 15 1.08 -12.47 -44.67
N VAL A 16 0.21 -13.11 -43.88
CA VAL A 16 -1.11 -12.57 -43.53
C VAL A 16 -0.98 -11.48 -42.47
N VAL A 17 -0.15 -11.73 -41.46
CA VAL A 17 0.12 -10.77 -40.38
C VAL A 17 0.73 -9.48 -40.94
N ASP A 18 1.71 -9.61 -41.85
CA ASP A 18 2.41 -8.47 -42.44
C ASP A 18 1.48 -7.64 -43.36
N ALA A 19 0.59 -8.31 -44.11
CA ALA A 19 -0.42 -7.63 -44.94
C ALA A 19 -1.43 -6.82 -44.10
N VAL A 20 -1.84 -7.33 -42.94
CA VAL A 20 -2.78 -6.65 -42.03
C VAL A 20 -2.11 -5.50 -41.29
N HIS A 21 -0.84 -5.65 -40.89
CA HIS A 21 -0.07 -4.57 -40.25
C HIS A 21 0.16 -3.38 -41.19
N GLY A 22 0.22 -3.60 -42.51
CA GLY A 22 0.29 -2.51 -43.49
C GLY A 22 -0.97 -1.64 -43.57
N VAL A 23 -2.10 -2.12 -43.04
CA VAL A 23 -3.41 -1.44 -43.12
C VAL A 23 -3.91 -0.96 -41.76
N LEU A 24 -3.57 -1.67 -40.67
CA LEU A 24 -4.02 -1.35 -39.32
C LEU A 24 -2.85 -0.92 -38.41
N PRO A 25 -3.01 0.14 -37.60
CA PRO A 25 -1.98 0.63 -36.70
C PRO A 25 -1.90 -0.17 -35.38
N PHE A 26 -2.01 -1.51 -35.46
CA PHE A 26 -1.91 -2.39 -34.29
C PHE A 26 -0.55 -3.08 -34.24
N SER A 27 -0.08 -3.40 -33.03
CA SER A 27 1.19 -4.12 -32.88
C SER A 27 1.12 -5.51 -33.53
N ARG A 28 2.25 -5.97 -34.08
CA ARG A 28 2.35 -7.29 -34.71
C ARG A 28 1.86 -8.42 -33.81
N ALA A 29 2.18 -8.35 -32.52
CA ALA A 29 1.71 -9.31 -31.52
C ALA A 29 0.17 -9.36 -31.44
N VAL A 30 -0.52 -8.21 -31.38
CA VAL A 30 -1.99 -8.17 -31.35
C VAL A 30 -2.57 -8.76 -32.64
N ILE A 31 -1.97 -8.48 -33.79
CA ILE A 31 -2.41 -9.03 -35.08
C ILE A 31 -2.24 -10.56 -35.12
N GLU A 32 -1.10 -11.09 -34.65
CA GLU A 32 -0.87 -12.54 -34.56
C GLU A 32 -1.92 -13.24 -33.69
N HIS A 33 -2.22 -12.69 -32.51
CA HIS A 33 -3.25 -13.25 -31.62
C HIS A 33 -4.67 -13.14 -32.20
N LEU A 34 -4.97 -12.07 -32.95
CA LEU A 34 -6.25 -11.93 -33.67
C LEU A 34 -6.39 -12.96 -34.78
N VAL A 35 -5.34 -13.18 -35.57
CA VAL A 35 -5.32 -14.20 -36.63
C VAL A 35 -5.45 -15.59 -36.03
N LEU A 36 -4.73 -15.90 -34.95
CA LEU A 36 -4.86 -17.18 -34.23
C LEU A 36 -6.26 -17.37 -33.65
N THR A 37 -6.87 -16.33 -33.08
CA THR A 37 -8.26 -16.38 -32.58
C THR A 37 -9.24 -16.67 -33.71
N ALA A 38 -9.09 -16.01 -34.86
CA ALA A 38 -9.91 -16.25 -36.04
C ALA A 38 -9.75 -17.69 -36.56
N LEU A 39 -8.51 -18.21 -36.58
CA LEU A 39 -8.22 -19.59 -36.97
C LEU A 39 -8.85 -20.60 -36.01
N VAL A 40 -8.73 -20.40 -34.70
CA VAL A 40 -9.35 -21.26 -33.68
C VAL A 40 -10.87 -21.31 -33.85
N VAL A 41 -11.51 -20.15 -34.03
CA VAL A 41 -12.96 -20.07 -34.27
C VAL A 41 -13.35 -20.80 -35.56
N LEU A 42 -12.58 -20.62 -36.64
CA LEU A 42 -12.84 -21.26 -37.93
C LEU A 42 -12.69 -22.79 -37.85
N VAL A 43 -11.65 -23.28 -37.17
CA VAL A 43 -11.42 -24.71 -36.96
C VAL A 43 -12.53 -25.32 -36.11
N LEU A 44 -12.91 -24.69 -34.99
CA LEU A 44 -14.01 -25.18 -34.15
C LEU A 44 -15.34 -25.19 -34.89
N TRP A 45 -15.60 -24.19 -35.72
CA TRP A 45 -16.79 -24.12 -36.57
C TRP A 45 -16.79 -25.22 -37.64
N ALA A 46 -15.66 -25.44 -38.32
CA ALA A 46 -15.52 -26.48 -39.34
C ALA A 46 -15.67 -27.89 -38.74
N VAL A 47 -15.03 -28.16 -37.60
CA VAL A 47 -15.17 -29.42 -36.84
C VAL A 47 -16.63 -29.64 -36.43
N ARG A 48 -17.28 -28.61 -35.89
CA ARG A 48 -18.70 -28.68 -35.55
C ARG A 48 -19.57 -29.03 -36.76
N LEU A 49 -19.35 -28.39 -37.91
CA LEU A 49 -20.10 -28.70 -39.12
C LEU A 49 -19.86 -30.14 -39.60
N ALA A 50 -18.62 -30.62 -39.55
CA ALA A 50 -18.27 -31.98 -39.92
C ALA A 50 -18.98 -33.02 -39.02
N VAL A 51 -18.96 -32.79 -37.70
CA VAL A 51 -19.66 -33.63 -36.72
C VAL A 51 -21.16 -33.64 -36.98
N LEU A 52 -21.79 -32.46 -37.16
CA LEU A 52 -23.23 -32.37 -37.42
C LEU A 52 -23.63 -33.03 -38.75
N LYS A 53 -22.84 -32.84 -39.81
CA LYS A 53 -23.06 -33.49 -41.11
C LYS A 53 -22.89 -35.01 -41.04
N GLY A 54 -22.00 -35.50 -40.19
CA GLY A 54 -21.82 -36.93 -39.91
C GLY A 54 -23.02 -37.52 -39.15
N VAL A 55 -23.51 -36.80 -38.13
CA VAL A 55 -24.69 -37.20 -37.35
C VAL A 55 -25.96 -37.18 -38.20
N ASP A 56 -26.19 -36.11 -38.98
CA ASP A 56 -27.38 -35.97 -39.85
C ASP A 56 -27.47 -37.08 -40.90
N ARG A 57 -26.33 -37.68 -41.31
CA ARG A 57 -26.29 -38.81 -42.26
C ARG A 57 -26.54 -40.17 -41.64
N ARG A 58 -26.34 -40.34 -40.33
CA ARG A 58 -26.42 -41.65 -39.64
C ARG A 58 -27.59 -41.77 -38.68
N VAL A 59 -28.21 -40.66 -38.29
CA VAL A 59 -29.25 -40.62 -37.26
C VAL A 59 -30.53 -40.00 -37.83
N GLU A 60 -31.56 -40.82 -37.99
CA GLU A 60 -32.89 -40.39 -38.45
C GLU A 60 -33.76 -39.85 -37.29
N ASP A 61 -33.51 -40.30 -36.05
CA ASP A 61 -34.25 -39.85 -34.87
C ASP A 61 -33.97 -38.36 -34.56
N VAL A 62 -35.04 -37.58 -34.63
CA VAL A 62 -35.06 -36.13 -34.37
C VAL A 62 -34.55 -35.80 -32.96
N ARG A 63 -34.88 -36.62 -31.95
CA ARG A 63 -34.51 -36.37 -30.55
C ARG A 63 -33.01 -36.54 -30.34
N VAL A 64 -32.43 -37.60 -30.92
CA VAL A 64 -31.00 -37.87 -30.86
C VAL A 64 -30.22 -36.79 -31.62
N ARG A 65 -30.69 -36.39 -32.81
CA ARG A 65 -30.10 -35.30 -33.59
C ARG A 65 -30.10 -33.96 -32.83
N TYR A 66 -31.18 -33.64 -32.12
CA TYR A 66 -31.27 -32.45 -31.28
C TYR A 66 -30.25 -32.48 -30.14
N GLN A 67 -30.11 -33.62 -29.47
CA GLN A 67 -29.15 -33.80 -28.38
C GLN A 67 -27.70 -33.62 -28.87
N TRP A 68 -27.33 -34.19 -30.01
CA TRP A 68 -26.00 -33.99 -30.61
C TRP A 68 -25.72 -32.53 -30.96
N ARG A 69 -26.71 -31.78 -31.45
CA ARG A 69 -26.56 -30.34 -31.71
C ARG A 69 -26.26 -29.55 -30.45
N LYS A 70 -26.99 -29.81 -29.36
CA LYS A 70 -26.77 -29.20 -28.05
C LYS A 70 -25.40 -29.57 -27.47
N THR A 71 -25.06 -30.87 -27.45
CA THR A 71 -23.78 -31.35 -26.90
C THR A 71 -22.58 -30.79 -27.67
N THR A 72 -22.62 -30.83 -29.00
CA THR A 72 -21.52 -30.29 -29.83
C THR A 72 -21.37 -28.79 -29.64
N GLN A 73 -22.48 -28.06 -29.44
CA GLN A 73 -22.43 -26.63 -29.13
C GLN A 73 -21.79 -26.37 -27.76
N TYR A 74 -22.19 -27.08 -26.70
CA TYR A 74 -21.59 -26.90 -25.38
C TYR A 74 -20.10 -27.24 -25.37
N VAL A 75 -19.72 -28.35 -26.02
CA VAL A 75 -18.31 -28.75 -26.17
C VAL A 75 -17.51 -27.70 -26.94
N ALA A 76 -18.05 -27.21 -28.06
CA ALA A 76 -17.37 -26.18 -28.86
C ALA A 76 -17.20 -24.86 -28.09
N VAL A 77 -18.18 -24.46 -27.28
CA VAL A 77 -18.10 -23.25 -26.44
C VAL A 77 -17.05 -23.42 -25.34
N VAL A 78 -17.05 -24.54 -24.62
CA VAL A 78 -16.08 -24.80 -23.54
C VAL A 78 -14.66 -24.87 -24.11
N LEU A 79 -14.44 -25.64 -25.19
CA LEU A 79 -13.14 -25.71 -25.85
C LEU A 79 -12.71 -24.36 -26.43
N GLY A 80 -13.65 -23.64 -27.05
CA GLY A 80 -13.40 -22.29 -27.55
C GLY A 80 -12.94 -21.35 -26.45
N ALA A 81 -13.60 -21.35 -25.30
CA ALA A 81 -13.22 -20.53 -24.15
C ALA A 81 -11.81 -20.87 -23.64
N ILE A 82 -11.47 -22.16 -23.51
CA ILE A 82 -10.15 -22.61 -23.04
C ILE A 82 -9.05 -22.21 -24.03
N LEU A 83 -9.28 -22.38 -25.33
CA LEU A 83 -8.32 -22.04 -26.37
C LEU A 83 -8.14 -20.52 -26.50
N MET A 84 -9.23 -19.76 -26.47
CA MET A 84 -9.18 -18.30 -26.45
C MET A 84 -8.42 -17.80 -25.22
N LEU A 85 -8.69 -18.37 -24.04
CA LEU A 85 -7.96 -18.02 -22.84
C LEU A 85 -6.45 -18.26 -23.02
N ASN A 86 -6.04 -19.41 -23.57
CA ASN A 86 -4.63 -19.68 -23.85
C ASN A 86 -3.98 -18.68 -24.81
N VAL A 87 -4.67 -18.29 -25.89
CA VAL A 87 -4.17 -17.29 -26.85
C VAL A 87 -3.93 -15.97 -26.14
N TRP A 88 -4.87 -15.50 -25.31
CA TRP A 88 -4.79 -14.17 -24.70
C TRP A 88 -4.05 -14.12 -23.36
N LEU A 89 -3.81 -15.26 -22.71
CA LEU A 89 -3.11 -15.34 -21.41
C LEU A 89 -1.70 -14.74 -21.45
N ALA A 90 -0.98 -14.87 -22.57
CA ALA A 90 0.36 -14.30 -22.72
C ALA A 90 0.34 -12.76 -22.63
N GLU A 91 -0.63 -12.12 -23.27
CA GLU A 91 -0.82 -10.67 -23.22
C GLU A 91 -1.34 -10.20 -21.86
N LEU A 92 -2.14 -11.01 -21.17
CA LEU A 92 -2.52 -10.71 -19.78
C LEU A 92 -1.30 -10.75 -18.84
N GLY A 93 -0.31 -11.60 -19.12
CA GLY A 93 0.95 -11.66 -18.36
C GLY A 93 1.78 -10.38 -18.48
N SER A 94 1.84 -9.78 -19.68
CA SER A 94 2.56 -8.51 -19.90
C SER A 94 1.89 -7.35 -19.16
N LEU A 95 0.55 -7.28 -19.19
CA LEU A 95 -0.24 -6.31 -18.43
C LEU A 95 -0.09 -6.53 -16.93
N ALA A 96 -0.14 -7.76 -16.44
CA ALA A 96 0.05 -8.08 -15.03
C ALA A 96 1.43 -7.63 -14.53
N THR A 97 2.47 -7.83 -15.35
CA THR A 97 3.83 -7.37 -15.04
C THR A 97 3.89 -5.84 -15.02
N PHE A 98 3.30 -5.18 -16.01
CA PHE A 98 3.22 -3.71 -16.06
C PHE A 98 2.50 -3.13 -14.84
N PHE A 99 1.30 -3.63 -14.51
CA PHE A 99 0.55 -3.18 -13.35
C PHE A 99 1.22 -3.57 -12.03
N GLY A 100 1.93 -4.70 -11.99
CA GLY A 100 2.73 -5.12 -10.84
C GLY A 100 3.86 -4.12 -10.57
N LEU A 101 4.61 -3.73 -11.62
CA LEU A 101 5.68 -2.75 -11.51
C LEU A 101 5.15 -1.35 -11.19
N LEU A 102 4.07 -0.92 -11.86
CA LEU A 102 3.42 0.36 -11.60
C LEU A 102 2.88 0.42 -10.16
N GLY A 103 2.23 -0.65 -9.71
CA GLY A 103 1.71 -0.78 -8.35
C GLY A 103 2.81 -0.74 -7.30
N ALA A 104 3.94 -1.42 -7.54
CA ALA A 104 5.11 -1.35 -6.67
C ALA A 104 5.67 0.09 -6.59
N GLY A 105 5.80 0.77 -7.73
CA GLY A 105 6.22 2.17 -7.78
C GLY A 105 5.28 3.10 -7.02
N LEU A 106 3.96 2.91 -7.19
CA LEU A 106 2.94 3.69 -6.48
C LEU A 106 2.97 3.42 -4.98
N ALA A 107 3.14 2.17 -4.55
CA ALA A 107 3.25 1.80 -3.15
C ALA A 107 4.47 2.44 -2.47
N ILE A 108 5.62 2.48 -3.17
CA ILE A 108 6.82 3.16 -2.68
C ILE A 108 6.57 4.68 -2.58
N ALA A 109 6.00 5.29 -3.62
CA ALA A 109 5.73 6.72 -3.66
C ALA A 109 4.74 7.17 -2.56
N LEU A 110 3.75 6.34 -2.26
CA LEU A 110 2.70 6.64 -1.29
C LEU A 110 2.99 6.14 0.13
N LYS A 111 4.15 5.52 0.37
CA LYS A 111 4.53 4.96 1.67
C LYS A 111 4.36 5.97 2.81
N ASP A 112 4.96 7.16 2.68
CA ASP A 112 4.96 8.15 3.77
C ASP A 112 3.58 8.81 3.99
N PRO A 113 2.83 9.22 2.95
CA PRO A 113 1.44 9.69 3.14
C PRO A 113 0.55 8.66 3.83
N LEU A 114 0.58 7.39 3.40
CA LEU A 114 -0.21 6.32 4.03
C LEU A 114 0.21 6.10 5.48
N LEU A 115 1.51 6.11 5.77
CA LEU A 115 2.02 5.96 7.13
C LEU A 115 1.51 7.08 8.05
N ASN A 116 1.50 8.32 7.57
CA ASN A 116 0.99 9.46 8.34
C ASN A 116 -0.51 9.38 8.61
N ILE A 117 -1.30 8.93 7.62
CA ILE A 117 -2.75 8.72 7.79
C ILE A 117 -3.01 7.58 8.80
N ALA A 118 -2.30 6.45 8.66
CA ALA A 118 -2.42 5.33 9.59
C ALA A 118 -2.05 5.73 11.02
N ALA A 119 -0.98 6.52 11.17
CA ALA A 119 -0.56 7.05 12.46
C ALA A 119 -1.58 8.04 13.02
N TRP A 120 -2.20 8.89 12.20
CA TRP A 120 -3.27 9.78 12.63
C TRP A 120 -4.45 9.01 13.21
N VAL A 121 -4.93 7.97 12.51
CA VAL A 121 -6.01 7.10 13.02
C VAL A 121 -5.62 6.45 14.34
N PHE A 122 -4.38 5.97 14.46
CA PHE A 122 -3.86 5.40 15.69
C PHE A 122 -3.81 6.42 16.84
N ILE A 123 -3.35 7.64 16.58
CA ILE A 123 -3.32 8.73 17.57
C ILE A 123 -4.73 9.01 18.08
N LEU A 124 -5.73 9.10 17.20
CA LEU A 124 -7.12 9.35 17.61
C LEU A 124 -7.69 8.22 18.47
N TRP A 125 -7.39 6.97 18.12
CA TRP A 125 -7.98 5.80 18.78
C TRP A 125 -7.28 5.47 20.11
N ARG A 126 -5.95 5.44 20.12
CA ARG A 126 -5.16 5.06 21.31
C ARG A 126 -4.78 6.24 22.18
N ARG A 127 -4.86 7.46 21.66
CA ARG A 127 -4.49 8.71 22.35
C ARG A 127 -3.14 8.65 23.08
N PRO A 128 -2.05 8.16 22.44
CA PRO A 128 -0.71 8.24 23.04
C PRO A 128 -0.26 9.70 23.23
N VAL A 129 -0.79 10.61 22.40
CA VAL A 129 -0.61 12.06 22.48
C VAL A 129 -1.96 12.74 22.28
N ALA A 130 -2.29 13.70 23.14
CA ALA A 130 -3.50 14.50 23.06
C ALA A 130 -3.16 16.01 23.06
N PRO A 131 -4.02 16.88 22.52
CA PRO A 131 -3.84 18.33 22.69
C PRO A 131 -3.77 18.69 24.18
N GLY A 132 -2.79 19.51 24.54
CA GLY A 132 -2.45 19.85 25.93
C GLY A 132 -1.33 18.99 26.52
N ASP A 133 -0.98 17.85 25.91
CA ASP A 133 0.11 17.03 26.42
C ASP A 133 1.48 17.65 26.12
N ARG A 134 2.40 17.57 27.08
CA ARG A 134 3.82 17.84 26.85
C ARG A 134 4.51 16.58 26.39
N VAL A 135 5.01 16.60 25.16
CA VAL A 135 5.63 15.42 24.54
C VAL A 135 7.04 15.72 24.05
N SER A 136 7.88 14.69 24.05
CA SER A 136 9.21 14.71 23.45
C SER A 136 9.35 13.61 22.42
N ILE A 137 9.81 13.97 21.23
CA ILE A 137 10.04 13.06 20.11
C ILE A 137 11.26 13.51 19.30
N ARG A 138 12.23 12.62 19.05
CA ARG A 138 13.50 12.92 18.35
C ARG A 138 14.25 14.15 18.89
N GLY A 139 14.22 14.36 20.20
CA GLY A 139 14.88 15.51 20.85
C GLY A 139 14.14 16.85 20.69
N LEU A 140 12.98 16.86 20.05
CA LEU A 140 12.05 18.00 20.03
C LEU A 140 11.07 17.85 21.20
N THR A 141 10.97 18.87 22.04
CA THR A 141 10.06 18.88 23.19
C THR A 141 9.09 20.04 23.07
N GLY A 142 7.81 19.79 23.27
CA GLY A 142 6.79 20.83 23.20
C GLY A 142 5.41 20.36 23.64
N ASP A 143 4.50 21.32 23.76
CA ASP A 143 3.10 21.06 24.11
C ASP A 143 2.28 20.88 22.83
N VAL A 144 1.46 19.83 22.77
CA VAL A 144 0.61 19.54 21.61
C VAL A 144 -0.51 20.56 21.54
N ILE A 145 -0.60 21.30 20.45
CA ILE A 145 -1.63 22.34 20.25
C ILE A 145 -2.70 21.93 19.23
N ASP A 146 -2.37 21.04 18.30
CA ASP A 146 -3.28 20.64 17.22
C ASP A 146 -2.88 19.28 16.63
N GLN A 147 -3.85 18.54 16.07
CA GLN A 147 -3.66 17.25 15.41
C GLN A 147 -4.34 17.25 14.05
N ARG A 148 -3.56 17.10 12.97
CA ARG A 148 -4.04 17.08 11.58
C ARG A 148 -3.73 15.74 10.93
N LEU A 149 -4.33 15.51 9.77
CA LEU A 149 -4.24 14.22 9.05
C LEU A 149 -2.81 13.73 8.79
N PHE A 150 -1.89 14.65 8.48
CA PHE A 150 -0.50 14.29 8.14
C PHE A 150 0.53 14.66 9.22
N ALA A 151 0.18 15.54 10.14
CA ALA A 151 1.09 16.02 11.17
C ALA A 151 0.32 16.52 12.40
N PHE A 152 0.95 16.44 13.56
CA PHE A 152 0.51 17.16 14.76
C PHE A 152 1.45 18.34 15.02
N THR A 153 0.94 19.33 15.74
CA THR A 153 1.63 20.59 15.96
C THR A 153 2.03 20.71 17.43
N LEU A 154 3.30 21.03 17.65
CA LEU A 154 3.89 21.28 18.96
C LEU A 154 4.24 22.75 19.10
N LEU A 155 3.95 23.32 20.27
CA LEU A 155 4.53 24.56 20.73
C LEU A 155 5.84 24.23 21.46
N GLU A 156 6.98 24.60 20.89
CA GLU A 156 8.29 24.24 21.41
C GLU A 156 8.51 24.79 22.83
N VAL A 157 9.13 23.95 23.66
CA VAL A 157 9.52 24.26 25.03
C VAL A 157 11.03 24.16 25.14
N GLY A 158 11.66 25.20 25.69
CA GLY A 158 13.11 25.29 25.78
C GLY A 158 13.67 24.31 26.81
N THR A 159 14.43 23.31 26.35
CA THR A 159 15.12 22.34 27.23
C THR A 159 16.37 22.93 27.90
N ARG A 160 16.92 24.03 27.36
CA ARG A 160 18.26 24.54 27.73
C ARG A 160 18.32 25.30 29.06
N THR A 161 17.23 25.93 29.48
CA THR A 161 17.21 26.79 30.69
C THR A 161 16.49 26.15 31.87
N GLY A 162 16.02 24.90 31.77
CA GLY A 162 15.37 24.18 32.87
C GLY A 162 14.05 24.78 33.37
N ALA A 163 13.60 25.88 32.79
CA ALA A 163 12.42 26.62 33.24
C ALA A 163 11.10 26.12 32.60
N GLY A 164 11.17 25.15 31.68
CA GLY A 164 9.99 24.58 31.01
C GLY A 164 9.13 25.61 30.25
N GLN A 165 9.74 26.74 29.88
CA GLN A 165 9.08 27.87 29.22
C GLN A 165 8.96 27.63 27.71
N SER A 166 7.85 28.10 27.14
CA SER A 166 7.67 28.07 25.69
C SER A 166 8.65 29.02 25.00
N THR A 167 9.23 28.57 23.88
CA THR A 167 10.07 29.42 23.02
C THR A 167 9.23 30.23 22.02
N GLY A 168 7.93 29.96 21.91
CA GLY A 168 7.03 30.54 20.91
C GLY A 168 7.17 29.94 19.51
N ARG A 169 8.08 28.99 19.28
CA ARG A 169 8.24 28.32 17.97
C ARG A 169 7.22 27.22 17.81
N ILE A 170 6.63 27.14 16.61
CA ILE A 170 5.68 26.10 16.23
C ILE A 170 6.42 25.03 15.41
N ILE A 171 6.27 23.77 15.80
CA ILE A 171 6.88 22.62 15.14
C ILE A 171 5.77 21.71 14.61
N HIS A 172 5.82 21.40 13.32
CA HIS A 172 4.94 20.40 12.71
C HIS A 172 5.66 19.06 12.63
N VAL A 173 5.14 18.07 13.34
CA VAL A 173 5.72 16.72 13.42
C VAL A 173 4.87 15.77 12.57
N PRO A 174 5.46 15.09 11.56
CA PRO A 174 4.74 14.07 10.80
C PRO A 174 4.19 12.99 11.73
N ASN A 175 2.91 12.64 11.57
CA ASN A 175 2.25 11.64 12.41
C ASN A 175 3.00 10.29 12.38
N GLY A 176 3.58 9.92 11.24
CA GLY A 176 4.31 8.66 11.06
C GLY A 176 5.47 8.46 12.03
N TRP A 177 6.02 9.53 12.62
CA TRP A 177 7.07 9.42 13.64
C TRP A 177 6.58 8.73 14.91
N VAL A 178 5.28 8.78 15.22
CA VAL A 178 4.70 8.09 16.39
C VAL A 178 4.88 6.57 16.32
N PHE A 179 5.02 5.99 15.13
CA PHE A 179 5.33 4.56 14.97
C PHE A 179 6.81 4.24 14.87
N GLY A 180 7.60 5.15 14.30
CA GLY A 180 9.03 4.93 14.07
C GLY A 180 9.91 5.25 15.27
N ASP A 181 9.41 6.06 16.21
CA ASP A 181 10.20 6.63 17.28
C ASP A 181 9.51 6.50 18.64
N ALA A 182 10.30 6.51 19.71
CA ALA A 182 9.77 6.58 21.07
C ALA A 182 9.18 7.97 21.33
N VAL A 183 7.90 8.01 21.69
CA VAL A 183 7.20 9.23 22.11
C VAL A 183 7.16 9.25 23.63
N THR A 184 7.80 10.25 24.23
CA THR A 184 7.77 10.44 25.69
C THR A 184 6.69 11.45 26.04
N ASN A 185 5.66 11.02 26.77
CA ASN A 185 4.61 11.89 27.27
C ASN A 185 4.89 12.24 28.74
N HIS A 186 5.11 13.52 29.02
CA HIS A 186 5.47 14.01 30.36
C HIS A 186 4.26 14.30 31.25
N THR A 187 3.08 14.49 30.66
CA THR A 187 1.85 14.89 31.37
C THR A 187 0.77 13.81 31.39
N GLY A 188 0.97 12.69 30.69
CA GLY A 188 -0.05 11.65 30.55
C GLY A 188 -0.37 10.88 31.84
N ALA A 189 0.59 10.75 32.76
CA ALA A 189 0.38 10.06 34.04
C ALA A 189 0.03 11.02 35.19
N PHE A 190 0.65 12.20 35.19
CA PHE A 190 0.46 13.22 36.22
C PHE A 190 0.43 14.60 35.55
N ALA A 191 -0.44 15.49 36.03
CA ALA A 191 -0.53 16.86 35.52
C ALA A 191 0.71 17.72 35.85
N TYR A 192 1.60 17.23 36.70
CA TYR A 192 2.78 17.92 37.18
C TYR A 192 4.04 17.12 36.86
N VAL A 193 5.08 17.83 36.45
CA VAL A 193 6.41 17.27 36.23
C VAL A 193 7.29 17.58 37.44
N TRP A 194 8.11 16.62 37.85
CA TRP A 194 9.10 16.83 38.91
C TRP A 194 10.12 17.88 38.50
N HIS A 195 10.31 18.90 39.33
CA HIS A 195 11.33 19.93 39.16
C HIS A 195 12.34 19.85 40.30
N GLU A 196 13.62 19.75 39.96
CA GLU A 196 14.71 19.71 40.93
C GLU A 196 15.41 21.08 40.97
N ILE A 197 15.51 21.65 42.16
CA ILE A 197 16.19 22.94 42.38
C ILE A 197 17.51 22.64 43.12
N PRO A 198 18.66 22.69 42.43
CA PRO A 198 19.95 22.51 43.08
C PRO A 198 20.28 23.77 43.90
N VAL A 199 20.48 23.59 45.20
CA VAL A 199 20.93 24.66 46.10
C VAL A 199 22.36 24.38 46.52
N VAL A 200 23.27 25.30 46.21
CA VAL A 200 24.68 25.19 46.60
C VAL A 200 24.87 25.87 47.95
N VAL A 201 25.45 25.13 48.90
CA VAL A 201 25.75 25.60 50.26
C VAL A 201 27.27 25.62 50.44
N THR A 202 27.82 26.67 51.03
CA THR A 202 29.27 26.77 51.27
C THR A 202 29.72 25.80 52.37
N PHE A 203 30.97 25.35 52.32
CA PHE A 203 31.53 24.38 53.28
C PHE A 203 31.45 24.84 54.74
N GLU A 204 31.49 26.16 54.98
CA GLU A 204 31.44 26.76 56.32
C GLU A 204 30.01 26.84 56.88
N SER A 205 28.99 26.61 56.06
CA SER A 205 27.59 26.71 56.45
C SER A 205 27.05 25.38 56.99
N ASP A 206 26.13 25.44 57.96
CA ASP A 206 25.41 24.26 58.44
C ASP A 206 24.35 23.81 57.44
N TRP A 207 24.67 22.78 56.65
CA TRP A 207 23.77 22.21 55.66
C TRP A 207 22.50 21.61 56.27
N ARG A 208 22.52 21.18 57.55
CA ARG A 208 21.33 20.63 58.21
C ARG A 208 20.34 21.74 58.52
N ALA A 209 20.84 22.87 59.01
CA ALA A 209 20.02 24.07 59.23
C ALA A 209 19.45 24.59 57.90
N ALA A 210 20.28 24.67 56.85
CA ALA A 210 19.83 25.07 55.51
C ALA A 210 18.72 24.14 54.97
N LYS A 211 18.89 22.82 55.11
CA LYS A 211 17.86 21.84 54.71
C LYS A 211 16.55 22.04 55.46
N ALA A 212 16.60 22.22 56.79
CA ALA A 212 15.42 22.42 57.60
C ALA A 212 14.64 23.68 57.17
N LEU A 213 15.36 24.79 56.96
CA LEU A 213 14.78 26.05 56.49
C LEU A 213 14.13 25.92 55.10
N LEU A 214 14.81 25.25 54.16
CA LEU A 214 14.28 25.02 52.81
C LEU A 214 13.00 24.17 52.83
N LEU A 215 12.95 23.15 53.70
CA LEU A 215 11.76 22.32 53.86
C LEU A 215 10.59 23.09 54.48
N GLU A 216 10.88 23.97 55.45
CA GLU A 216 9.86 24.86 56.04
C GLU A 216 9.28 25.81 55.00
N ILE A 217 10.13 26.48 54.22
CA ILE A 217 9.70 27.36 53.12
C ILE A 217 8.90 26.59 52.06
N ALA A 218 9.35 25.39 51.70
CA ALA A 218 8.63 24.55 50.74
C ALA A 218 7.23 24.16 51.25
N ALA A 219 7.12 23.78 52.53
CA ALA A 219 5.83 23.46 53.14
C ALA A 219 4.89 24.68 53.19
N GLU A 220 5.43 25.88 53.44
CA GLU A 220 4.67 27.13 53.44
C GLU A 220 4.16 27.51 52.03
N LYS A 221 5.00 27.38 51.00
CA LYS A 221 4.69 27.90 49.65
C LYS A 221 3.99 26.90 48.74
N VAL A 222 4.24 25.60 48.87
CA VAL A 222 3.79 24.57 47.92
C VAL A 222 2.63 23.74 48.49
N GLY A 223 2.33 23.87 49.79
CA GLY A 223 1.39 23.00 50.51
C GLY A 223 2.04 21.68 50.95
N GLN A 224 1.36 20.88 51.77
CA GLN A 224 1.90 19.59 52.21
C GLN A 224 2.12 18.67 51.00
N LEU A 225 3.39 18.31 50.77
CA LEU A 225 3.79 17.25 49.85
C LEU A 225 3.27 15.92 50.42
N SER A 226 2.10 15.47 49.96
CA SER A 226 1.52 14.17 50.31
C SER A 226 2.22 13.02 49.61
#